data_AF-A0A932DIB3-F1
#
_entry.id   AF-A0A932DIB3-F1
#
_cell.length_a   1.000
_cell.length_b   1.000
_cell.length_c   1.000
_cell.angle_alpha   90.00
_cell.angle_beta   90.00
_cell.angle_gamma   90.00
#
_symmetry.space_group_name_H-M   'P 1'
#
loop_
_entity.id
_entity.type
_entity.pdbx_description
1 polymer ?
#
loop_
_entity_poly.entity_id
_entity_poly.type
_entity_poly.pdbx_seq_one_letter_code
_entity_poly.pdbx_strand_id
1 'polypeptide(L)' 'TWQPAEIKSPLGKYTWVLWASVWKPPAAGTYPLRIRATDGLGRRQTDEDTPTLPHGATGHHRIVLRVRA' A
#
# COMPACT_ATOMS: atom_id res chain seq x y z
N THR A 1 -12.49 -1.94 -1.20
CA THR A 1 -12.15 -2.42 -2.56
C THR A 1 -10.71 -2.06 -2.86
N TRP A 2 -10.14 -2.55 -3.97
CA TRP A 2 -8.78 -2.18 -4.40
C TRP A 2 -8.86 -1.25 -5.61
N GLN A 3 -7.96 -0.27 -5.67
CA GLN A 3 -7.80 0.64 -6.79
C GLN A 3 -6.32 0.63 -7.23
N PRO A 4 -6.03 0.64 -8.54
CA PRO A 4 -4.66 0.73 -9.01
C PRO A 4 -4.05 2.08 -8.62
N ALA A 5 -2.75 2.08 -8.37
CA ALA A 5 -1.95 3.28 -8.19
C ALA A 5 -1.19 3.59 -9.48
N GLU A 6 -0.86 4.86 -9.69
CA GLU A 6 0.13 5.28 -10.65
C GLU A 6 1.51 4.93 -10.09
N ILE A 7 2.31 4.22 -10.88
CA ILE A 7 3.65 3.75 -10.48
C ILE A 7 4.67 4.44 -11.38
N LYS A 8 5.65 5.11 -10.78
CA LYS A 8 6.77 5.68 -11.55
C LYS A 8 7.61 4.56 -12.17
N SER A 9 8.28 4.86 -13.27
CA SER A 9 9.27 3.95 -13.86
C SER A 9 10.32 3.56 -12.82
N PRO A 10 10.57 2.25 -12.60
CA PRO A 10 11.61 1.79 -11.68
C PRO A 10 12.99 2.26 -12.15
N LEU A 11 13.86 2.64 -11.20
CA LEU A 11 15.25 2.99 -11.49
C LEU A 11 16.16 1.74 -11.60
N GLY A 12 15.70 0.60 -11.09
CA GLY A 12 16.38 -0.69 -11.22
C GLY A 12 15.68 -1.78 -10.40
N LYS A 13 16.13 -3.04 -10.56
CA LYS A 13 15.54 -4.21 -9.88
C LYS A 13 15.66 -4.20 -8.35
N TYR A 14 16.58 -3.41 -7.80
CA TYR A 14 16.87 -3.35 -6.36
C TYR A 14 16.47 -2.02 -5.72
N THR A 15 15.87 -1.11 -6.48
CA THR A 15 15.42 0.18 -5.96
C THR A 15 13.97 0.11 -5.56
N TRP A 16 13.59 0.83 -4.51
CA TRP A 16 12.19 1.19 -4.28
C TRP A 16 11.59 1.94 -5.49
N VAL A 17 10.28 1.82 -5.66
CA VAL A 17 9.54 2.47 -6.73
C VAL A 17 8.49 3.37 -6.11
N LEU A 18 8.47 4.63 -6.54
CA LEU A 18 7.47 5.60 -6.10
C LEU A 18 6.12 5.27 -6.75
N TRP A 19 5.06 5.37 -5.97
CA TRP A 19 3.70 5.21 -6.43
C TRP A 19 2.82 6.30 -5.81
N ALA A 20 1.71 6.62 -6.45
CA ALA A 20 0.71 7.55 -5.95
C ALA A 20 -0.69 7.07 -6.34
N SER A 21 -1.68 7.38 -5.52
CA SER A 21 -3.09 7.14 -5.86
C SER A 21 -3.91 8.31 -5.39
N VAL A 22 -4.85 8.76 -6.23
CA VAL A 22 -5.81 9.81 -5.88
C VAL A 22 -7.07 9.12 -5.38
N TRP A 23 -7.35 9.28 -4.09
CA TRP A 23 -8.55 8.76 -3.48
C TRP A 23 -9.43 9.91 -2.97
N LYS A 24 -10.71 9.91 -3.40
CA LYS A 24 -11.72 10.86 -2.94
C LYS A 24 -12.67 10.14 -1.96
N PRO A 25 -12.76 10.55 -0.69
CA PRO A 25 -13.71 9.97 0.24
C PRO A 25 -15.15 10.31 -0.19
N PRO A 26 -16.08 9.34 -0.16
CA PRO A 26 -17.47 9.58 -0.57
C PRO A 26 -18.24 10.46 0.43
N ALA A 27 -17.83 10.49 1.70
CA ALA A 27 -18.43 11.30 2.76
C ALA A 27 -17.42 11.54 3.90
N ALA A 28 -17.81 12.34 4.90
CA ALA A 28 -17.10 12.39 6.17
C ALA A 28 -17.18 11.03 6.87
N GLY A 29 -16.10 10.63 7.56
CA GLY A 29 -16.03 9.30 8.16
C GLY A 29 -14.61 8.84 8.50
N THR A 30 -14.50 7.60 8.96
CA THR A 30 -13.21 6.96 9.26
C THR A 30 -12.94 5.87 8.23
N TYR A 31 -11.77 5.92 7.59
CA TYR A 31 -11.41 5.06 6.47
C TYR A 31 -10.09 4.35 6.75
N PRO A 32 -10.09 3.01 6.92
CA PRO A 32 -8.86 2.23 6.91
C PRO A 32 -8.37 2.09 5.47
N LEU A 33 -7.23 2.69 5.16
CA LEU A 33 -6.56 2.52 3.87
C LEU A 33 -5.46 1.48 4.02
N ARG A 34 -5.35 0.60 3.03
CA ARG A 34 -4.29 -0.42 2.95
C ARG A 34 -3.60 -0.32 1.60
N ILE A 35 -2.32 -0.68 1.59
CA ILE A 35 -1.56 -0.87 0.35
C ILE A 35 -1.02 -2.29 0.26
N ARG A 36 -0.89 -2.77 -0.98
CA ARG A 36 -0.16 -3.98 -1.34
C ARG A 36 0.64 -3.76 -2.61
N ALA A 37 1.77 -4.44 -2.73
CA ALA A 37 2.58 -4.47 -3.96
C ALA A 37 2.55 -5.85 -4.65
N THR A 38 2.87 -5.83 -5.93
CA THR A 38 3.23 -7.03 -6.72
C THR A 38 4.62 -6.78 -7.29
N ASP A 39 5.55 -7.71 -7.12
CA ASP A 39 6.92 -7.54 -7.58
C ASP A 39 7.12 -7.84 -9.07
N GLY A 40 8.34 -7.65 -9.57
CA GLY A 40 8.68 -7.89 -10.98
C GLY A 40 8.58 -9.35 -11.44
N LEU A 41 8.37 -10.31 -10.52
CA LEU A 41 8.10 -11.71 -10.83
C LEU A 41 6.60 -12.05 -10.71
N GLY A 42 5.75 -11.05 -10.48
CA GLY A 42 4.30 -11.24 -10.32
C GLY A 42 3.88 -11.72 -8.93
N ARG A 43 4.79 -11.76 -7.95
CA ARG A 43 4.47 -12.21 -6.59
C ARG A 43 3.78 -11.08 -5.84
N ARG A 44 2.54 -11.34 -5.40
CA ARG A 44 1.75 -10.41 -4.58
C ARG A 44 2.17 -10.50 -3.12
N GLN A 45 2.26 -9.35 -2.46
CA GLN A 45 2.51 -9.26 -1.03
C GLN A 45 1.47 -10.06 -0.21
N THR A 46 1.93 -10.67 0.89
CA THR A 46 1.06 -11.39 1.84
C THR A 46 0.17 -10.41 2.62
N ASP A 47 -1.04 -10.83 2.97
CA ASP A 47 -1.93 -10.11 3.87
C ASP A 47 -1.76 -10.49 5.34
N GLU A 48 -0.88 -11.44 5.64
CA GLU A 48 -0.52 -11.84 7.00
C GLU A 48 0.23 -10.71 7.73
N ASP A 49 -0.31 -10.31 8.89
CA ASP A 49 0.34 -9.36 9.78
C ASP A 49 1.41 -10.08 10.61
N THR A 50 2.66 -9.63 10.47
CA THR A 50 3.83 -10.18 11.17
C THR A 50 4.52 -9.09 11.99
N PRO A 51 5.17 -9.43 13.12
CA PRO A 51 6.01 -8.48 13.85
C PRO A 51 7.11 -7.91 12.97
N THR A 52 7.50 -6.65 13.22
CA THR A 52 8.56 -5.96 12.47
C THR A 52 9.94 -6.60 12.63
N LEU A 53 10.18 -7.33 13.72
CA LEU A 53 11.45 -7.97 13.99
C LEU A 53 11.30 -9.50 14.01
N PRO A 54 12.34 -10.25 13.58
CA PRO A 54 13.62 -9.75 13.04
C PRO A 54 13.60 -9.52 11.51
N HIS A 55 12.57 -10.00 10.81
CA HIS A 55 12.56 -10.11 9.35
C HIS A 55 11.91 -8.92 8.61
N GLY A 56 11.46 -7.90 9.34
CA GLY A 56 10.66 -6.81 8.77
C GLY A 56 9.17 -7.17 8.69
N ALA A 57 8.30 -6.16 8.76
CA ALA A 57 6.87 -6.35 8.56
C ALA A 57 6.59 -6.56 7.06
N THR A 58 6.09 -7.74 6.70
CA THR A 58 5.81 -8.13 5.31
C THR A 58 4.34 -7.98 4.91
N GLY A 59 3.45 -7.84 5.90
CA GLY A 59 2.02 -7.64 5.69
C GLY A 59 1.66 -6.29 5.07
N HIS A 60 0.38 -6.14 4.69
CA HIS A 60 -0.11 -4.89 4.11
C HIS A 60 -0.02 -3.73 5.10
N HIS A 61 0.75 -2.69 4.75
CA HIS A 61 0.76 -1.46 5.54
C HIS A 61 -0.64 -0.83 5.54
N ARG A 62 -1.10 -0.41 6.73
CA ARG A 62 -2.43 0.14 6.97
C ARG A 62 -2.34 1.46 7.72
N ILE A 63 -3.07 2.46 7.23
CA ILE A 63 -3.33 3.71 7.94
C ILE A 63 -4.82 3.89 8.15
N VAL A 64 -5.21 4.66 9.16
CA VAL A 64 -6.60 5.03 9.41
C VAL A 64 -6.72 6.54 9.28
N LEU A 65 -7.53 6.98 8.33
CA LEU A 65 -7.81 8.39 8.10
C LEU A 65 -9.18 8.77 8.66
N ARG A 66 -9.28 9.97 9.22
CA ARG A 66 -10.55 10.57 9.63
C ARG A 66 -10.83 11.80 8.78
N VAL A 67 -11.88 11.75 7.99
CA VAL A 67 -12.37 12.84 7.13
C VAL A 67 -13.48 13.58 7.87
N ARG A 68 -13.35 14.90 7.96
CA ARG A 68 -14.35 15.79 8.57
C ARG A 68 -15.18 16.46 7.48
N ALA A 69 -16.39 16.90 7.86
CA ALA A 69 -17.26 17.70 7.01
C ALA A 69 -16.74 19.13 6.87
#